data_AF-A0A416ZBF2-F1
#
_entry.id   AF-A0A416ZBF2-F1
#
_cell.length_a   1.000
_cell.length_b   1.000
_cell.length_c   1.000
_cell.angle_alpha   90.00
_cell.angle_beta   90.00
_cell.angle_gamma   90.00
#
_symmetry.space_group_name_H-M   'P 1'
#
loop_
_entity.id
_entity.type
_entity.pdbx_description
1 polymer ?
#
loop_
_entity_poly.entity_id
_entity_poly.type
_entity_poly.pdbx_seq_one_letter_code
_entity_poly.pdbx_strand_id
1 'polypeptide(L)'
;MATSVMQVRVDDDLRAKAAAVYEELGIDLPTAIRMFLKRSVVVNGVPFSMTLPKQEYRAERAIRAMQSLSEAAQQNGTADMSLDEINVEIAASRADRASKNARNGA
;
A
#
# COMPACT_ATOMS: atom_id res chain seq x y z
N MET A 1 -21.87 23.38 -31.04
CA MET A 1 -21.55 23.43 -29.59
C MET A 1 -20.91 24.77 -29.30
N ALA A 2 -21.25 25.40 -28.17
CA ALA A 2 -20.61 26.66 -27.79
C ALA A 2 -19.15 26.40 -27.41
N THR A 3 -18.23 27.21 -27.95
CA THR A 3 -16.81 27.23 -27.56
C THR A 3 -16.58 28.34 -26.55
N SER A 4 -15.83 28.03 -25.48
CA SER A 4 -15.42 28.99 -24.46
C SER A 4 -13.90 29.11 -24.40
N VAL A 5 -13.40 30.29 -24.07
CA VAL A 5 -11.95 30.56 -23.90
C VAL A 5 -11.55 30.29 -22.47
N MET A 6 -10.43 29.58 -22.27
CA MET A 6 -9.82 29.35 -20.95
C MET A 6 -8.48 30.07 -20.89
N GLN A 7 -8.33 31.01 -19.94
CA GLN A 7 -7.07 31.72 -19.68
C GLN A 7 -6.42 31.14 -18.43
N VAL A 8 -5.15 30.72 -18.53
CA VAL A 8 -4.39 30.12 -17.42
C VAL A 8 -3.08 30.87 -17.28
N ARG A 9 -2.75 31.30 -16.06
CA ARG A 9 -1.42 31.82 -15.74
C ARG A 9 -0.49 30.64 -15.50
N VAL A 10 0.65 30.65 -16.17
CA VAL A 10 1.67 29.61 -16.10
C VAL A 10 3.04 30.30 -16.16
N ASP A 11 4.01 29.71 -15.48
CA ASP A 11 5.40 30.11 -15.61
C ASP A 11 5.89 29.85 -17.06
N ASP A 12 6.67 30.79 -17.61
CA ASP A 12 7.07 30.73 -19.02
C ASP A 12 8.01 29.54 -19.29
N ASP A 13 8.92 29.23 -18.37
CA ASP A 13 9.82 28.08 -18.50
C ASP A 13 9.04 26.77 -18.43
N LEU A 14 8.07 26.66 -17.51
CA LEU A 14 7.18 25.50 -17.43
C LEU A 14 6.38 25.30 -18.71
N ARG A 15 5.83 26.39 -19.27
CA ARG A 15 5.09 26.36 -20.54
C ARG A 15 5.97 25.89 -21.69
N ALA A 16 7.19 26.44 -21.81
CA ALA A 16 8.12 26.07 -22.88
C ALA A 16 8.53 24.60 -22.80
N LYS A 17 8.85 24.10 -21.59
CA LYS A 17 9.19 22.69 -21.36
C LYS A 17 8.03 21.75 -21.70
N ALA A 18 6.81 22.07 -21.24
CA ALA A 18 5.64 21.27 -21.55
C ALA A 18 5.34 21.25 -23.06
N ALA A 19 5.44 22.39 -23.74
CA ALA A 19 5.27 22.46 -25.18
C ALA A 19 6.27 21.57 -25.93
N ALA A 20 7.56 21.63 -25.57
CA ALA A 20 8.58 20.79 -26.20
C ALA A 20 8.28 19.28 -26.06
N VAL A 21 7.87 18.84 -24.87
CA VAL A 21 7.48 17.43 -24.63
C VAL A 21 6.31 17.00 -25.52
N TYR A 22 5.28 17.84 -25.66
CA TYR A 22 4.12 17.48 -26.46
C TYR A 22 4.39 17.53 -27.97
N GLU A 23 5.24 18.45 -28.43
CA GLU A 23 5.70 18.48 -29.83
C GLU A 23 6.52 17.23 -30.18
N GLU A 24 7.38 16.74 -29.28
CA GLU A 24 8.06 15.44 -29.46
C GLU A 24 7.09 14.26 -29.55
N LEU A 25 5.92 14.36 -28.90
CA LEU A 25 4.83 13.40 -29.00
C LEU A 25 3.92 13.63 -30.23
N GLY A 26 4.17 14.67 -31.02
CA GLY A 26 3.43 15.00 -32.24
C GLY A 26 2.10 15.72 -32.01
N ILE A 27 1.92 16.38 -30.87
CA ILE A 27 0.69 17.14 -30.55
C ILE A 27 1.01 18.51 -29.95
N ASP A 28 0.15 19.50 -30.20
CA ASP A 28 0.31 20.82 -29.61
C ASP A 28 -0.17 20.86 -28.14
N LEU A 29 0.38 21.79 -27.35
CA LEU A 29 0.03 21.99 -25.94
C LEU A 29 -1.49 22.20 -25.73
N PRO A 30 -2.22 22.98 -26.55
CA PRO A 30 -3.68 23.08 -26.46
C PRO A 30 -4.41 21.74 -26.64
N THR A 31 -3.96 20.86 -27.54
CA THR A 31 -4.55 19.52 -27.69
C THR A 31 -4.30 18.68 -26.45
N ALA A 32 -3.10 18.70 -25.89
CA ALA A 32 -2.80 18.00 -24.64
C ALA A 32 -3.71 18.47 -23.48
N ILE A 33 -3.92 19.79 -23.32
CA ILE A 33 -4.84 20.35 -22.32
C ILE A 33 -6.27 19.86 -22.56
N ARG A 34 -6.75 19.84 -23.81
CA ARG A 34 -8.08 19.30 -24.14
C ARG A 34 -8.20 17.82 -23.81
N MET A 35 -7.16 17.02 -24.08
CA MET A 35 -7.13 15.59 -23.75
C MET A 35 -7.19 15.38 -22.23
N PHE A 36 -6.42 16.16 -21.47
CA PHE A 36 -6.48 16.16 -20.00
C PHE A 36 -7.91 16.42 -19.51
N LEU A 37 -8.54 17.51 -19.95
CA LEU A 37 -9.91 17.86 -19.55
C LEU A 37 -10.92 16.76 -19.91
N LYS A 38 -10.86 16.22 -21.13
CA LYS A 38 -11.73 15.11 -21.55
C LYS A 38 -11.52 13.87 -20.68
N ARG A 39 -10.27 13.52 -20.38
CA ARG A 39 -9.98 12.35 -19.56
C ARG A 39 -10.45 12.55 -18.13
N SER A 40 -10.30 13.75 -17.56
CA SER A 40 -10.80 14.07 -16.22
C SER A 40 -12.31 13.87 -16.10
N VAL A 41 -13.08 14.23 -17.15
CA VAL A 41 -14.53 13.98 -17.20
C VAL A 41 -14.82 12.48 -17.28
N VAL A 42 -14.13 11.74 -18.15
CA VAL A 42 -14.35 10.29 -18.31
C VAL A 42 -14.09 9.51 -17.03
N VAL A 43 -13.04 9.88 -16.28
CA VAL A 43 -12.67 9.18 -15.04
C VAL A 43 -13.30 9.78 -13.78
N ASN A 44 -14.08 10.86 -13.93
CA ASN A 44 -14.64 11.65 -12.82
C ASN A 44 -13.58 12.00 -11.75
N GLY A 45 -12.42 12.49 -12.18
CA GLY A 45 -11.28 12.72 -11.29
C GLY A 45 -10.04 13.26 -11.99
N VAL A 46 -8.91 13.29 -11.28
CA VAL A 46 -7.63 13.71 -11.84
C VAL A 46 -6.96 12.54 -12.58
N PRO A 47 -6.64 12.66 -13.88
CA PRO A 47 -6.20 11.54 -14.71
C PRO A 47 -4.70 11.25 -14.59
N PHE A 48 -4.16 11.29 -13.37
CA PHE A 48 -2.82 10.86 -13.01
C PHE A 48 -2.78 10.49 -11.51
N SER A 49 -1.78 9.71 -11.09
CA SER A 49 -1.64 9.31 -9.69
C SER A 49 -1.35 10.51 -8.79
N MET A 50 -2.21 10.76 -7.81
CA MET A 50 -2.01 11.79 -6.79
C MET A 50 -1.36 11.20 -5.53
N THR A 51 -0.19 10.59 -5.70
CA THR A 51 0.56 9.96 -4.60
C THR A 51 1.95 10.54 -4.50
N LEU A 52 2.42 10.78 -3.29
CA LEU A 52 3.84 11.02 -3.05
C LEU A 52 4.62 9.74 -3.37
N PRO A 53 5.90 9.84 -3.78
CA PRO A 53 6.77 8.67 -3.90
C PRO A 53 6.65 7.84 -2.64
N LYS A 54 6.26 6.57 -2.77
CA LYS A 54 6.29 5.67 -1.62
C LYS A 54 7.76 5.57 -1.20
N GLN A 55 8.08 5.93 0.04
CA GLN A 55 9.33 5.48 0.63
C GLN A 55 9.39 3.98 0.39
N GLU A 56 10.50 3.48 -0.19
CA GLU A 56 10.68 2.04 -0.41
C GLU A 56 10.28 1.31 0.86
N TYR A 57 9.18 0.57 0.78
CA TYR A 57 8.78 -0.31 1.85
C TYR A 57 9.84 -1.41 1.90
N ARG A 58 10.88 -1.22 2.72
CA ARG A 58 11.88 -2.24 2.98
C ARG A 58 11.22 -3.31 3.84
N ALA A 59 10.60 -4.27 3.15
CA ALA A 59 10.04 -5.48 3.73
C ALA A 59 11.10 -6.28 4.52
N GLU A 60 12.38 -5.95 4.42
CA GLU A 60 13.47 -6.51 5.23
C GLU A 60 13.13 -6.63 6.72
N ARG A 61 12.49 -5.63 7.33
CA ARG A 61 12.09 -5.75 8.75
C ARG A 61 11.00 -6.80 8.96
N ALA A 62 10.00 -6.86 8.07
CA ALA A 62 8.94 -7.85 8.14
C ALA A 62 9.46 -9.27 7.84
N ILE A 63 10.36 -9.40 6.88
CA ILE A 63 11.00 -10.67 6.49
C ILE A 63 11.86 -11.20 7.64
N ARG A 64 12.73 -10.36 8.24
CA ARG A 64 13.54 -10.75 9.40
C ARG A 64 12.67 -11.15 10.59
N ALA A 65 11.58 -10.41 10.85
CA ALA A 65 10.64 -10.77 11.91
C ALA A 65 10.00 -12.14 11.66
N MET A 66 9.53 -12.42 10.44
CA MET A 66 8.98 -13.74 10.10
C MET A 66 10.02 -14.86 10.20
N GLN A 67 11.26 -14.63 9.77
CA GLN A 67 12.35 -15.61 9.92
C GLN A 67 12.62 -15.93 11.38
N SER A 68 12.74 -14.92 12.25
CA SER A 68 12.95 -15.13 13.69
C SER A 68 11.81 -15.89 14.36
N LEU A 69 10.56 -15.64 13.96
CA LEU A 69 9.40 -16.36 14.47
C LEU A 69 9.40 -17.83 14.02
N SER A 70 9.77 -18.08 12.75
CA SER A 70 9.87 -19.44 12.21
C SER A 70 10.99 -20.24 12.87
N GLU A 71 12.16 -19.64 13.08
CA GLU A 71 13.28 -20.27 13.80
C GLU A 71 12.89 -20.59 15.25
N ALA A 72 12.22 -19.66 15.94
CA ALA A 72 11.73 -19.90 17.30
C ALA A 72 10.71 -21.04 17.34
N ALA A 73 9.81 -21.14 16.34
CA ALA A 73 8.85 -22.24 16.27
C ALA A 73 9.54 -23.60 16.05
N GLN A 74 10.58 -23.65 15.21
CA GLN A 74 11.36 -24.88 14.99
C GLN A 74 12.11 -25.31 16.26
N GLN A 75 12.78 -24.36 16.94
CA GLN A 75 13.51 -24.65 18.18
C GLN A 75 12.60 -25.15 19.31
N ASN A 76 11.37 -24.63 19.38
CA ASN A 76 10.39 -25.04 20.37
C ASN A 76 9.55 -26.25 19.92
N GLY A 77 9.82 -26.83 18.76
CA GLY A 77 9.09 -27.99 18.23
C GLY A 77 7.61 -27.69 17.89
N THR A 78 7.25 -26.42 17.74
CA THR A 78 5.87 -25.98 17.48
C THR A 78 5.60 -25.66 16.01
N ALA A 79 6.61 -25.80 15.14
CA ALA A 79 6.52 -25.44 13.72
C ALA A 79 5.51 -26.28 12.92
N ASP A 80 5.33 -27.56 13.28
CA ASP A 80 4.52 -28.52 12.52
C ASP A 80 3.28 -29.01 13.29
N MET A 81 2.89 -28.33 14.37
CA MET A 81 1.73 -28.75 15.16
C MET A 81 0.43 -28.63 14.36
N SER A 82 -0.34 -29.71 14.33
CA SER A 82 -1.69 -29.70 13.76
C SER A 82 -2.65 -28.85 14.60
N LEU A 83 -3.75 -28.40 14.00
CA LEU A 83 -4.78 -27.64 14.72
C LEU A 83 -5.36 -28.42 15.90
N ASP A 84 -5.47 -29.74 15.78
CA ASP A 84 -5.97 -30.61 16.85
C ASP A 84 -4.98 -30.67 18.01
N GLU A 85 -3.69 -30.83 17.73
CA GLU A 85 -2.63 -30.81 18.76
C GLU A 85 -2.53 -29.45 19.46
N ILE A 86 -2.68 -28.35 18.72
CA ILE A 86 -2.72 -26.99 19.28
C ILE A 86 -3.91 -26.84 20.25
N ASN A 87 -5.09 -27.31 19.85
CA ASN A 87 -6.29 -27.22 20.68
C ASN A 87 -6.16 -28.03 21.97
N VAL A 88 -5.56 -29.23 21.89
CA VAL A 88 -5.29 -30.09 23.05
C VAL A 88 -4.33 -29.39 24.01
N GLU A 89 -3.22 -28.83 23.52
CA GLU A 89 -2.23 -28.13 24.34
C GLU A 89 -2.81 -26.88 25.03
N ILE A 90 -3.63 -26.09 24.30
CA ILE A 90 -4.32 -24.93 24.86
C ILE A 90 -5.28 -25.35 25.98
N ALA A 91 -6.04 -26.43 25.80
CA ALA A 91 -6.97 -26.93 26.81
C ALA A 91 -6.22 -27.41 28.07
N ALA A 92 -5.13 -28.17 27.89
CA ALA A 92 -4.28 -28.65 28.98
C ALA A 92 -3.65 -27.47 29.78
N SER A 93 -3.06 -26.51 29.08
CA SER A 93 -2.47 -25.30 29.68
C SER A 93 -3.50 -24.46 30.46
N ARG A 94 -4.74 -24.35 29.96
CA ARG A 94 -5.82 -23.63 30.65
C ARG A 94 -6.29 -24.36 31.91
N ALA A 95 -6.40 -25.69 31.87
CA ALA A 95 -6.77 -26.52 33.01
C ALA A 95 -5.70 -26.46 34.12
N ASP A 96 -4.42 -26.51 33.75
CA ASP A 96 -3.31 -26.40 34.71
C ASP A 96 -3.30 -25.04 35.42
N ARG A 97 -3.48 -23.93 34.68
CA ARG A 97 -3.61 -22.58 35.24
C ARG A 97 -4.81 -22.46 36.18
N ALA A 98 -5.96 -23.04 35.81
CA ALA A 98 -7.15 -23.04 36.67
C ALA A 98 -6.89 -23.80 37.98
N SER A 99 -6.19 -24.95 37.93
CA SER A 99 -5.85 -25.72 39.12
C SER A 99 -4.85 -24.99 40.03
N LYS A 100 -3.85 -24.30 39.46
CA LYS A 100 -2.88 -23.49 40.19
C LYS A 100 -3.52 -22.28 40.86
N ASN A 101 -4.44 -21.59 40.17
CA ASN A 101 -5.20 -20.50 40.77
C ASN A 101 -6.14 -20.98 41.89
N ALA A 102 -6.75 -22.16 41.76
CA ALA A 102 -7.58 -22.74 42.81
C ALA A 102 -6.77 -23.16 44.06
N ARG A 103 -5.49 -23.53 43.89
CA ARG A 103 -4.58 -23.89 44.99
C ARG A 103 -3.94 -22.68 45.68
N ASN A 104 -3.69 -21.59 44.97
CA ASN A 104 -3.12 -20.35 45.53
C ASN A 104 -4.17 -19.41 46.15
N GLY A 105 -5.47 -19.72 46.01
CA GLY A 105 -6.58 -18.92 46.52
C GLY A 105 -7.23 -19.45 47.82
N ALA A 106 -6.58 -20.40 48.52
CA ALA A 106 -7.03 -20.96 49.80
C ALA A 106 -6.03 -20.62 50.93
#